data_AF-A0A086LIV6-F1
#
_entry.id   AF-A0A086LIV6-F1
#
_cell.length_a   1.000
_cell.length_b   1.000
_cell.length_c   1.000
_cell.angle_alpha   90.00
_cell.angle_beta   90.00
_cell.angle_gamma   90.00
#
_symmetry.space_group_name_H-M   'P 1'
#
loop_
_entity.id
_entity.type
_entity.pdbx_description
1 polymer ?
#
loop_
_entity_poly.entity_id
_entity_poly.type
_entity_poly.pdbx_seq_one_letter_code
_entity_poly.pdbx_strand_id
1 'polypeptide(L)'
;MKAGRFPGWSVQEAGVVETTLRVYRRCLMLLPEKVEDFIAYLQSPEVGRYDDAARLLAEVVNDESSETQRTKHELWLELCDLVCKHPREIKSLRAEAVLRSGISRFSDQVGKLWCALASHFVRLGQLEKTRDVFEEALCGVGTLHDLALVYDAFVQFEESLLAAKMKELEDEENAGPDCAASEDAADRRERKRRRKEKKKQQSEEVDFLMTRLEFLTERRPLLVSSCKLRQNPHNVHEWLARVDLFKGDTAKVPLQKRQPKQHTRDS
;
A
#
# COMPACT_ATOMS: atom_id res chain seq x y z
N MET A 1 -15.12 24.61 40.30
CA MET A 1 -14.97 23.86 39.04
C MET A 1 -13.50 23.48 38.90
N LYS A 2 -13.07 22.39 39.54
CA LYS A 2 -11.76 21.79 39.25
C LYS A 2 -12.00 20.82 38.10
N ALA A 3 -11.28 20.98 36.99
CA ALA A 3 -11.22 19.99 35.93
C ALA A 3 -10.85 18.65 36.58
N GLY A 4 -11.85 17.78 36.75
CA GLY A 4 -11.66 16.47 37.35
C GLY A 4 -10.76 15.68 36.44
N ARG A 5 -9.55 15.39 36.90
CA ARG A 5 -8.59 14.51 36.23
C ARG A 5 -9.33 13.23 35.86
N PHE A 6 -9.32 12.85 34.59
CA PHE A 6 -10.02 11.64 34.14
C PHE A 6 -9.46 10.44 34.93
N PRO A 7 -10.29 9.55 35.50
CA PRO A 7 -9.80 8.43 36.30
C PRO A 7 -8.79 7.56 35.54
N GLY A 8 -8.94 7.46 34.22
CA GLY A 8 -8.00 6.79 33.33
C GLY A 8 -6.57 7.36 33.38
N TRP A 9 -6.39 8.68 33.48
CA TRP A 9 -5.06 9.31 33.56
C TRP A 9 -4.30 8.95 34.83
N SER A 10 -4.99 8.83 35.97
CA SER A 10 -4.36 8.37 37.22
C SER A 10 -3.97 6.90 37.20
N VAL A 11 -4.62 6.06 36.39
CA VAL A 11 -4.24 4.63 36.22
C VAL A 11 -3.16 4.47 35.15
N GLN A 12 -3.12 5.34 34.14
CA GLN A 12 -2.03 5.41 33.15
C GLN A 12 -0.68 5.65 33.85
N GLU A 13 -0.62 6.55 34.83
CA GLU A 13 0.58 6.80 35.64
C GLU A 13 1.02 5.58 36.49
N ALA A 14 0.13 4.62 36.73
CA ALA A 14 0.42 3.42 37.54
C ALA A 14 1.00 2.25 36.72
N GLY A 15 1.14 2.37 35.40
CA GLY A 15 1.84 1.39 34.54
C GLY A 15 1.14 0.05 34.33
N VAL A 16 -0.11 -0.13 34.78
CA VAL A 16 -0.86 -1.39 34.59
C VAL A 16 -1.82 -1.24 33.40
N VAL A 17 -1.43 -1.83 32.26
CA VAL A 17 -2.15 -1.70 30.99
C VAL A 17 -3.55 -2.33 31.06
N GLU A 18 -3.70 -3.53 31.64
CA GLU A 18 -4.98 -4.25 31.65
C GLU A 18 -6.08 -3.60 32.50
N THR A 19 -5.71 -3.03 33.65
CA THR A 19 -6.65 -2.31 34.52
C THR A 19 -7.09 -1.01 33.85
N THR A 20 -6.15 -0.30 33.23
CA THR A 20 -6.41 0.91 32.45
C THR A 20 -7.40 0.62 31.33
N LEU A 21 -7.19 -0.45 30.53
CA LEU A 21 -8.14 -0.87 29.49
C LEU A 21 -9.55 -1.16 30.03
N ARG A 22 -9.67 -1.83 31.18
CA ARG A 22 -10.97 -2.13 31.81
C ARG A 22 -11.67 -0.87 32.31
N VAL A 23 -10.92 0.05 32.92
CA VAL A 23 -11.43 1.35 33.37
C VAL A 23 -11.89 2.17 32.17
N TYR A 24 -11.08 2.26 31.11
CA TYR A 24 -11.47 2.95 29.89
C TYR A 24 -12.72 2.35 29.24
N ARG A 25 -12.81 1.03 29.08
CA ARG A 25 -14.03 0.38 28.54
C ARG A 25 -15.28 0.70 29.36
N ARG A 26 -15.14 0.81 30.68
CA ARG A 26 -16.25 1.21 31.56
C ARG A 26 -16.55 2.71 31.47
N CYS A 27 -15.53 3.56 31.33
CA CYS A 27 -15.70 4.99 31.14
C CYS A 27 -16.38 5.32 29.79
N LEU A 28 -16.10 4.55 28.74
CA LEU A 28 -16.76 4.70 27.44
C LEU A 28 -18.27 4.47 27.49
N MET A 29 -18.73 3.60 28.40
CA MET A 29 -20.17 3.39 28.63
C MET A 29 -20.85 4.60 29.28
N LEU A 30 -20.07 5.51 29.90
CA LEU A 30 -20.57 6.67 30.62
C LEU A 30 -20.37 7.98 29.84
N LEU A 31 -19.28 8.09 29.08
CA LEU A 31 -18.88 9.29 28.34
C LEU A 31 -18.34 8.90 26.94
N PRO A 32 -19.22 8.84 25.92
CA PRO A 32 -18.81 8.53 24.55
C PRO A 32 -17.96 9.64 23.91
N GLU A 33 -17.97 10.86 24.46
CA GLU A 33 -17.16 11.99 24.00
C GLU A 33 -15.64 11.76 24.14
N LYS A 34 -15.23 10.82 25.00
CA LYS A 34 -13.82 10.58 25.37
C LYS A 34 -13.19 9.40 24.64
N VAL A 35 -13.80 8.95 23.54
CA VAL A 35 -13.28 7.85 22.73
C VAL A 35 -11.95 8.22 22.04
N GLU A 36 -11.77 9.47 21.62
CA GLU A 36 -10.52 9.94 21.00
C GLU A 36 -9.33 9.85 21.96
N ASP A 37 -9.50 10.30 23.21
CA ASP A 37 -8.46 10.21 24.25
C ASP A 37 -8.07 8.75 24.52
N PHE A 38 -9.01 7.82 24.38
CA PHE A 38 -8.74 6.39 24.51
C PHE A 38 -8.02 5.81 23.28
N ILE A 39 -8.38 6.22 22.06
CA ILE A 39 -7.68 5.83 20.84
C ILE A 39 -6.23 6.29 20.89
N ALA A 40 -5.98 7.54 21.29
CA ALA A 40 -4.62 8.08 21.47
C ALA A 40 -3.82 7.26 22.49
N TYR A 41 -4.45 6.82 23.59
CA TYR A 41 -3.81 5.94 24.55
C TYR A 41 -3.49 4.56 23.97
N LEU A 42 -4.39 3.95 23.20
CA LEU A 42 -4.16 2.65 22.58
C LEU A 42 -3.05 2.68 21.52
N GLN A 43 -2.89 3.82 20.85
CA GLN A 43 -1.80 4.07 19.89
C GLN A 43 -0.45 4.34 20.55
N SER A 44 -0.43 4.65 21.86
CA SER A 44 0.81 4.89 22.56
C SER A 44 1.74 3.66 22.49
N PRO A 45 3.05 3.86 22.30
CA PRO A 45 4.01 2.76 22.17
C PRO A 45 4.05 1.83 23.40
N GLU A 46 3.62 2.33 24.56
CA GLU A 46 3.59 1.61 25.82
C GLU A 46 2.51 0.52 25.87
N VAL A 47 1.43 0.68 25.09
CA VAL A 47 0.29 -0.24 25.06
C VAL A 47 0.34 -1.14 23.83
N GLY A 48 0.63 -0.57 22.65
CA GLY A 48 0.80 -1.31 21.40
C GLY A 48 -0.42 -2.14 20.97
N ARG A 49 -1.64 -1.70 21.29
CA ARG A 49 -2.90 -2.44 20.99
C ARG A 49 -3.63 -1.82 19.80
N TYR A 50 -2.96 -1.83 18.65
CA TYR A 50 -3.46 -1.19 17.43
C TYR A 50 -4.74 -1.85 16.89
N ASP A 51 -4.98 -3.14 17.13
CA ASP A 51 -6.21 -3.85 16.71
C ASP A 51 -7.46 -3.30 17.36
N ASP A 52 -7.36 -3.01 18.65
CA ASP A 52 -8.47 -2.49 19.43
C ASP A 52 -8.70 -1.02 19.07
N ALA A 53 -7.63 -0.26 18.81
CA ALA A 53 -7.71 1.10 18.30
C ALA A 53 -8.37 1.16 16.91
N ALA A 54 -7.97 0.28 15.99
CA ALA A 54 -8.54 0.20 14.65
C ALA A 54 -10.03 -0.16 14.67
N ARG A 55 -10.43 -1.10 15.55
CA ARG A 55 -11.84 -1.49 15.71
C ARG A 55 -12.68 -0.33 16.22
N LEU A 56 -12.21 0.36 17.26
CA LEU A 56 -12.92 1.50 17.84
C LEU A 56 -13.00 2.68 16.87
N LEU A 57 -11.92 2.97 16.15
CA LEU A 57 -11.93 3.98 15.07
C LEU A 57 -12.95 3.62 13.98
N ALA A 58 -13.01 2.35 13.57
CA ALA A 58 -13.97 1.91 12.56
C ALA A 58 -15.43 2.00 13.05
N GLU A 59 -15.69 1.70 14.33
CA GLU A 59 -17.02 1.89 14.94
C GLU A 59 -17.39 3.37 14.98
N VAL A 60 -16.50 4.23 15.48
CA VAL A 60 -16.74 5.68 15.59
C VAL A 60 -16.97 6.35 14.24
N VAL A 61 -16.24 5.95 13.19
CA VAL A 61 -16.45 6.56 11.86
C VAL A 61 -17.74 6.06 11.19
N ASN A 62 -18.21 4.85 11.50
CA ASN A 62 -19.48 4.35 10.96
C ASN A 62 -20.70 4.88 11.74
N ASP A 63 -20.53 5.23 13.02
CA ASP A 63 -21.60 5.80 13.83
C ASP A 63 -21.77 7.29 13.51
N GLU A 64 -22.82 7.60 12.74
CA GLU A 64 -23.10 8.97 12.32
C GLU A 64 -23.48 9.91 13.48
N SER A 65 -23.91 9.35 14.62
CA SER A 65 -24.42 10.06 15.79
C SER A 65 -23.37 10.47 16.84
N SER A 66 -22.11 10.07 16.69
CA SER A 66 -21.07 10.34 17.68
C SER A 66 -20.54 11.77 17.58
N GLU A 67 -20.66 12.55 18.66
CA GLU A 67 -20.05 13.88 18.78
C GLU A 67 -18.55 13.74 19.07
N THR A 68 -17.75 13.78 18.02
CA THR A 68 -16.29 13.77 18.08
C THR A 68 -15.74 15.20 18.04
N GLN A 69 -14.60 15.44 18.71
CA GLN A 69 -13.93 16.75 18.68
C GLN A 69 -13.27 16.98 17.31
N ARG A 70 -12.86 15.90 16.64
CA ARG A 70 -12.24 15.93 15.32
C ARG A 70 -13.23 15.61 14.21
N THR A 71 -12.88 16.05 12.99
CA THR A 71 -13.68 15.72 11.81
C THR A 71 -13.62 14.21 11.55
N LYS A 72 -14.75 13.60 11.18
CA LYS A 72 -14.81 12.18 10.80
C LYS A 72 -13.80 11.83 9.69
N HIS A 73 -13.53 12.80 8.81
CA HIS A 73 -12.50 12.70 7.78
C HIS A 73 -11.10 12.49 8.37
N GLU A 74 -10.71 13.28 9.36
CA GLU A 74 -9.41 13.12 10.04
C GLU A 74 -9.30 11.77 10.77
N LEU A 75 -10.37 11.34 11.44
CA LEU A 75 -10.40 10.03 12.12
C LEU A 75 -10.27 8.89 11.11
N TRP A 76 -10.85 9.03 9.92
CA TRP A 76 -10.69 8.05 8.85
C TRP A 76 -9.26 8.03 8.28
N LEU A 77 -8.64 9.20 8.07
CA LEU A 77 -7.24 9.26 7.64
C LEU A 77 -6.32 8.61 8.68
N GLU A 78 -6.57 8.86 9.96
CA GLU A 78 -5.84 8.23 11.06
C GLU A 78 -6.02 6.71 11.10
N LEU A 79 -7.24 6.22 10.84
CA LEU A 79 -7.51 4.80 10.67
C LEU A 79 -6.71 4.21 9.49
N CYS A 80 -6.70 4.88 8.34
CA CYS A 80 -5.91 4.47 7.18
C CYS A 80 -4.41 4.41 7.51
N ASP A 81 -3.87 5.43 8.18
CA ASP A 81 -2.46 5.49 8.57
C ASP A 81 -2.09 4.37 9.56
N LEU A 82 -2.96 4.09 10.53
CA LEU A 82 -2.77 3.05 11.53
C LEU A 82 -2.76 1.66 10.87
N VAL A 83 -3.70 1.42 9.94
CA VAL A 83 -3.75 0.18 9.14
C VAL A 83 -2.47 0.00 8.31
N CYS A 84 -1.95 1.07 7.73
CA CYS A 84 -0.74 0.98 6.89
C CYS A 84 0.55 0.78 7.68
N LYS A 85 0.64 1.34 8.90
CA LYS A 85 1.83 1.21 9.77
C LYS A 85 1.92 -0.16 10.43
N HIS A 86 0.79 -0.73 10.85
CA HIS A 86 0.74 -2.00 11.62
C HIS A 86 -0.07 -3.15 10.95
N PRO A 87 0.26 -3.59 9.72
CA PRO A 87 -0.49 -4.66 9.03
C PRO A 87 -0.50 -6.02 9.73
N ARG A 88 0.54 -6.34 10.51
CA ARG A 88 0.70 -7.66 11.14
C ARG A 88 -0.07 -7.80 12.44
N GLU A 89 -0.30 -6.68 13.08
CA GLU A 89 -0.98 -6.62 14.36
C GLU A 89 -2.48 -6.71 14.08
N ILE A 90 -2.99 -5.86 13.16
CA ILE A 90 -4.42 -5.69 12.87
C ILE A 90 -4.99 -6.91 12.15
N LYS A 91 -5.65 -7.80 12.92
CA LYS A 91 -6.34 -8.99 12.38
C LYS A 91 -7.86 -8.85 12.35
N SER A 92 -8.39 -7.93 13.15
CA SER A 92 -9.82 -7.73 13.36
C SER A 92 -10.52 -7.05 12.17
N LEU A 93 -9.78 -6.29 11.37
CA LEU A 93 -10.31 -5.47 10.30
C LEU A 93 -9.74 -5.90 8.94
N ARG A 94 -10.59 -5.93 7.90
CA ARG A 94 -10.12 -6.14 6.52
C ARG A 94 -9.50 -4.85 5.99
N ALA A 95 -8.22 -4.66 6.25
CA ALA A 95 -7.42 -3.50 5.85
C ALA A 95 -7.67 -3.03 4.40
N GLU A 96 -7.67 -3.97 3.44
CA GLU A 96 -7.92 -3.68 2.03
C GLU A 96 -9.30 -3.08 1.77
N ALA A 97 -10.35 -3.63 2.41
CA ALA A 97 -11.72 -3.15 2.22
C ALA A 97 -11.90 -1.74 2.79
N VAL A 98 -11.26 -1.44 3.92
CA VAL A 98 -11.28 -0.10 4.53
C VAL A 98 -10.57 0.91 3.65
N LEU A 99 -9.38 0.60 3.16
CA LEU A 99 -8.63 1.49 2.29
C LEU A 99 -9.34 1.68 0.93
N ARG A 100 -9.94 0.63 0.35
CA ARG A 100 -10.76 0.74 -0.87
C ARG A 100 -12.01 1.58 -0.66
N SER A 101 -12.68 1.43 0.48
CA SER A 101 -13.78 2.33 0.87
C SER A 101 -13.29 3.77 1.00
N GLY A 102 -12.08 3.99 1.53
CA GLY A 102 -11.45 5.30 1.58
C GLY A 102 -11.24 5.90 0.19
N ILE A 103 -10.67 5.14 -0.75
CA ILE A 103 -10.43 5.58 -2.13
C ILE A 103 -11.73 6.00 -2.82
N SER A 104 -12.84 5.28 -2.57
CA SER A 104 -14.14 5.63 -3.17
C SER A 104 -14.82 6.83 -2.50
N ARG A 105 -14.53 7.12 -1.23
CA ARG A 105 -15.17 8.21 -0.47
C ARG A 105 -14.38 9.53 -0.52
N PHE A 106 -13.06 9.46 -0.62
CA PHE A 106 -12.17 10.62 -0.55
C PHE A 106 -11.51 10.87 -1.90
N SER A 107 -12.10 11.79 -2.68
CA SER A 107 -11.61 12.16 -4.01
C SER A 107 -10.41 13.12 -3.99
N ASP A 108 -10.10 13.72 -2.85
CA ASP A 108 -9.08 14.75 -2.66
C ASP A 108 -7.67 14.18 -2.46
N GLN A 109 -7.53 12.92 -2.03
CA GLN A 109 -6.23 12.30 -1.72
C GLN A 109 -6.11 10.86 -2.24
N VAL A 110 -6.73 10.58 -3.40
CA VAL A 110 -6.76 9.25 -4.02
C VAL A 110 -5.34 8.69 -4.22
N GLY A 111 -4.39 9.49 -4.72
CA GLY A 111 -3.02 9.03 -4.95
C GLY A 111 -2.32 8.58 -3.66
N LYS A 112 -2.47 9.33 -2.56
CA LYS A 112 -1.88 8.97 -1.26
C LYS A 112 -2.48 7.67 -0.70
N LEU A 113 -3.80 7.49 -0.82
CA LEU A 113 -4.48 6.29 -0.34
C LEU A 113 -4.06 5.03 -1.11
N TRP A 114 -3.87 5.13 -2.44
CA TRP A 114 -3.30 4.03 -3.22
C TRP A 114 -1.87 3.69 -2.81
N CYS A 115 -1.01 4.70 -2.59
CA CYS A 115 0.34 4.48 -2.08
C CYS A 115 0.35 3.85 -0.67
N ALA A 116 -0.59 4.25 0.19
CA ALA A 116 -0.76 3.68 1.52
C ALA A 116 -1.18 2.20 1.45
N LEU A 117 -2.13 1.87 0.57
CA LEU A 117 -2.60 0.50 0.31
C LEU A 117 -1.48 -0.38 -0.27
N ALA A 118 -0.69 0.15 -1.21
CA ALA A 118 0.49 -0.55 -1.71
C ALA A 118 1.53 -0.78 -0.59
N SER A 119 1.82 0.23 0.22
CA SER A 119 2.75 0.14 1.35
C SER A 119 2.35 -0.92 2.37
N HIS A 120 1.05 -1.09 2.60
CA HIS A 120 0.50 -2.16 3.44
C HIS A 120 0.86 -3.55 2.90
N PHE A 121 0.67 -3.79 1.59
CA PHE A 121 1.03 -5.09 0.97
C PHE A 121 2.54 -5.35 0.89
N VAL A 122 3.34 -4.31 0.70
CA VAL A 122 4.81 -4.40 0.78
C VAL A 122 5.25 -4.90 2.15
N ARG A 123 4.67 -4.36 3.23
CA ARG A 123 4.98 -4.79 4.62
C ARG A 123 4.53 -6.22 4.93
N LEU A 124 3.46 -6.69 4.28
CA LEU A 124 3.02 -8.08 4.33
C LEU A 124 3.92 -9.03 3.52
N GLY A 125 4.81 -8.50 2.68
CA GLY A 125 5.69 -9.28 1.81
C GLY A 125 5.01 -9.83 0.55
N GLN A 126 3.81 -9.37 0.22
CA GLN A 126 3.03 -9.84 -0.93
C GLN A 126 3.31 -8.96 -2.14
N LEU A 127 4.48 -9.15 -2.77
CA LEU A 127 4.97 -8.31 -3.87
C LEU A 127 4.07 -8.35 -5.11
N GLU A 128 3.52 -9.52 -5.45
CA GLU A 128 2.63 -9.66 -6.61
C GLU A 128 1.33 -8.87 -6.43
N LYS A 129 0.71 -8.95 -5.26
CA LYS A 129 -0.51 -8.16 -4.97
C LYS A 129 -0.23 -6.67 -4.93
N THR A 130 0.93 -6.26 -4.43
CA THR A 130 1.36 -4.86 -4.51
C THR A 130 1.38 -4.37 -5.96
N ARG A 131 1.86 -5.19 -6.89
CA ARG A 131 1.91 -4.86 -8.32
C ARG A 131 0.51 -4.77 -8.92
N ASP A 132 -0.38 -5.69 -8.59
CA ASP A 132 -1.78 -5.66 -9.04
C ASP A 132 -2.47 -4.37 -8.59
N VAL A 133 -2.24 -3.96 -7.33
CA VAL A 133 -2.75 -2.71 -6.77
C VAL A 133 -2.20 -1.50 -7.53
N PHE A 134 -0.90 -1.46 -7.82
CA PHE A 134 -0.32 -0.36 -8.58
C PHE A 134 -0.89 -0.29 -10.01
N GLU A 135 -1.07 -1.44 -10.67
CA GLU A 135 -1.67 -1.49 -12.01
C GLU A 135 -3.14 -1.04 -12.02
N GLU A 136 -3.90 -1.44 -11.00
CA GLU A 136 -5.27 -0.95 -10.77
C GLU A 136 -5.27 0.57 -10.56
N ALA A 137 -4.36 1.09 -9.72
CA ALA A 137 -4.23 2.51 -9.45
C ALA A 137 -3.86 3.31 -10.71
N LEU A 138 -2.88 2.87 -11.50
CA LEU A 138 -2.49 3.51 -12.76
C LEU A 138 -3.64 3.54 -13.78
N CYS A 139 -4.54 2.57 -13.74
CA CYS A 139 -5.74 2.53 -14.58
C CYS A 139 -6.90 3.37 -14.03
N GLY A 140 -7.05 3.43 -12.70
CA GLY A 140 -8.18 4.07 -12.02
C GLY A 140 -8.00 5.56 -11.75
N VAL A 141 -6.75 6.04 -11.62
CA VAL A 141 -6.48 7.43 -11.27
C VAL A 141 -6.90 8.39 -12.38
N GLY A 142 -7.68 9.40 -11.98
CA GLY A 142 -8.21 10.45 -12.85
C GLY A 142 -7.33 11.69 -12.95
N THR A 143 -6.54 12.04 -11.93
CA THR A 143 -5.71 13.26 -11.95
C THR A 143 -4.27 12.98 -12.37
N LEU A 144 -3.62 13.93 -13.04
CA LEU A 144 -2.20 13.79 -13.41
C LEU A 144 -1.28 13.83 -12.18
N HIS A 145 -1.69 14.58 -11.15
CA HIS A 145 -0.95 14.67 -9.90
C HIS A 145 -0.94 13.33 -9.16
N ASP A 146 -2.11 12.73 -8.95
CA ASP A 146 -2.22 11.41 -8.33
C ASP A 146 -1.52 10.34 -9.16
N LEU A 147 -1.56 10.45 -10.51
CA LEU A 147 -0.87 9.51 -11.39
C LEU A 147 0.64 9.57 -11.17
N ALA A 148 1.20 10.79 -11.08
CA ALA A 148 2.61 10.98 -10.80
C ALA A 148 2.99 10.39 -9.43
N LEU A 149 2.21 10.67 -8.38
CA LEU A 149 2.45 10.13 -7.04
C LEU A 149 2.48 8.60 -7.01
N VAL A 150 1.50 7.95 -7.65
CA VAL A 150 1.42 6.48 -7.72
C VAL A 150 2.53 5.90 -8.60
N TYR A 151 2.82 6.54 -9.73
CA TYR A 151 3.86 6.09 -10.65
C TYR A 151 5.25 6.17 -10.02
N ASP A 152 5.59 7.29 -9.38
CA ASP A 152 6.88 7.48 -8.72
C ASP A 152 7.05 6.47 -7.57
N ALA A 153 5.97 6.22 -6.80
CA ALA A 153 5.97 5.19 -5.75
C ALA A 153 6.14 3.77 -6.33
N PHE A 154 5.56 3.47 -7.50
CA PHE A 154 5.70 2.17 -8.15
C PHE A 154 7.12 1.95 -8.69
N VAL A 155 7.72 2.98 -9.29
CA VAL A 155 9.12 2.96 -9.74
C VAL A 155 10.05 2.73 -8.54
N GLN A 156 9.89 3.50 -7.46
CA GLN A 156 10.69 3.33 -6.24
C GLN A 156 10.55 1.92 -5.65
N PHE A 157 9.36 1.34 -5.70
CA PHE A 157 9.13 -0.04 -5.25
C PHE A 157 9.91 -1.06 -6.09
N GLU A 158 9.80 -1.01 -7.43
CA GLU A 158 10.53 -1.94 -8.30
C GLU A 158 12.05 -1.72 -8.25
N GLU A 159 12.51 -0.46 -8.15
CA GLU A 159 13.92 -0.13 -7.92
C GLU A 159 14.42 -0.69 -6.58
N SER A 160 13.63 -0.60 -5.51
CA SER A 160 14.00 -1.16 -4.21
C SER A 160 14.12 -2.69 -4.25
N LEU A 161 13.28 -3.37 -5.04
CA LEU A 161 13.37 -4.81 -5.26
C LEU A 161 14.60 -5.17 -6.07
N LEU A 162 14.88 -4.42 -7.15
CA LEU A 162 16.07 -4.61 -7.97
C LEU A 162 17.34 -4.41 -7.14
N ALA A 163 17.41 -3.32 -6.36
CA ALA A 163 18.55 -3.02 -5.50
C ALA A 163 18.78 -4.09 -4.44
N ALA A 164 17.71 -4.61 -3.80
CA ALA A 164 17.82 -5.71 -2.85
C ALA A 164 18.40 -6.98 -3.52
N LYS A 165 17.94 -7.30 -4.73
CA LYS A 165 18.40 -8.47 -5.49
C LYS A 165 19.84 -8.32 -6.02
N MET A 166 20.22 -7.13 -6.49
CA MET A 166 21.59 -6.83 -6.89
C MET A 166 22.55 -6.94 -5.70
N LYS A 167 22.15 -6.43 -4.52
CA LYS A 167 22.94 -6.56 -3.30
C LYS A 167 23.14 -8.02 -2.87
N GLU A 168 22.09 -8.85 -2.95
CA GLU A 168 22.21 -10.29 -2.68
C GLU A 168 23.24 -10.96 -3.61
N LEU A 169 23.28 -10.59 -4.90
CA LEU A 169 24.28 -11.06 -5.85
C LEU A 169 25.69 -10.61 -5.48
N GLU A 170 25.88 -9.33 -5.15
CA GLU A 170 27.18 -8.77 -4.76
C GLU A 170 27.72 -9.41 -3.46
N ASP A 171 26.86 -9.61 -2.47
CA ASP A 171 27.22 -10.25 -1.20
C ASP A 171 27.65 -11.72 -1.42
N GLU A 172 27.03 -12.44 -2.37
CA GLU A 172 27.45 -13.80 -2.76
C GLU A 172 28.77 -13.83 -3.54
N GLU A 173 29.10 -12.77 -4.29
CA GLU A 173 30.40 -12.65 -4.95
C GLU A 173 31.53 -12.32 -3.96
N ASN A 174 31.24 -11.47 -2.98
CA ASN A 174 32.18 -11.07 -1.93
C ASN A 174 32.36 -12.14 -0.85
N ALA A 175 31.39 -13.03 -0.66
CA ALA A 175 31.53 -14.26 0.11
C ALA A 175 32.49 -15.21 -0.66
N GLY A 176 33.78 -14.92 -0.55
CA GLY A 176 34.86 -15.69 -1.15
C GLY A 176 34.78 -17.18 -0.77
N PRO A 177 35.50 -18.06 -1.49
CA PRO A 177 35.44 -19.48 -1.23
C PRO A 177 35.91 -19.78 0.19
N ASP A 178 34.97 -20.13 1.08
CA ASP A 178 35.29 -20.70 2.38
C ASP A 178 36.31 -21.82 2.22
N CYS A 179 37.46 -21.64 2.86
CA CYS A 179 38.57 -22.57 2.91
C CYS A 179 38.22 -23.78 3.80
N ALA A 180 37.27 -24.62 3.36
CA ALA A 180 37.00 -25.91 3.96
C ALA A 180 37.97 -26.96 3.37
N ALA A 181 39.12 -27.11 4.03
CA ALA A 181 40.10 -28.13 3.75
C ALA A 181 39.65 -29.49 4.32
N SER A 182 38.70 -30.18 3.68
CA SER A 182 38.51 -31.66 3.69
C SER A 182 37.14 -32.10 3.17
N GLU A 183 36.92 -32.11 1.85
CA GLU A 183 35.76 -32.80 1.22
C GLU A 183 36.20 -33.42 -0.12
N ASP A 184 35.69 -34.60 -0.49
CA ASP A 184 36.06 -35.32 -1.72
C ASP A 184 36.00 -34.44 -2.99
N ALA A 185 36.84 -34.74 -3.98
CA ALA A 185 36.92 -33.97 -5.22
C ALA A 185 35.59 -33.97 -6.02
N ALA A 186 34.76 -35.00 -5.84
CA ALA A 186 33.44 -35.10 -6.46
C ALA A 186 32.44 -34.11 -5.83
N ASP A 187 32.38 -34.03 -4.50
CA ASP A 187 31.44 -33.18 -3.76
C ASP A 187 31.73 -31.68 -4.00
N ARG A 188 33.03 -31.32 -4.06
CA ARG A 188 33.46 -29.96 -4.45
C ARG A 188 33.01 -29.55 -5.85
N ARG A 189 32.91 -30.48 -6.81
CA ARG A 189 32.42 -30.18 -8.17
C ARG A 189 30.91 -29.97 -8.17
N GLU A 190 30.16 -30.75 -7.40
CA GLU A 190 28.71 -30.58 -7.28
C GLU A 190 28.35 -29.25 -6.59
N ARG A 191 29.03 -28.92 -5.48
CA ARG A 191 28.84 -27.63 -4.78
C ARG A 191 29.15 -26.42 -5.67
N LYS A 192 30.20 -26.50 -6.51
CA LYS A 192 30.50 -25.46 -7.52
C LYS A 192 29.43 -25.35 -8.59
N ARG A 193 28.87 -26.48 -9.07
CA ARG A 193 27.76 -26.47 -10.03
C ARG A 193 26.50 -25.83 -9.44
N ARG A 194 26.11 -26.22 -8.22
CA ARG A 194 24.97 -25.64 -7.50
C ARG A 194 25.12 -24.14 -7.25
N ARG A 195 26.31 -23.68 -6.84
CA ARG A 195 26.61 -22.25 -6.70
C ARG A 195 26.52 -21.50 -8.03
N LYS A 196 27.05 -22.06 -9.11
CA LYS A 196 26.97 -21.46 -10.45
C LYS A 196 25.53 -21.38 -10.95
N GLU A 197 24.72 -22.41 -10.69
CA GLU A 197 23.30 -22.44 -11.05
C GLU A 197 22.49 -21.43 -10.25
N LYS A 198 22.72 -21.32 -8.93
CA LYS A 198 22.09 -20.30 -8.09
C LYS A 198 22.43 -18.88 -8.54
N LYS A 199 23.71 -18.61 -8.82
CA LYS A 199 24.16 -17.32 -9.35
C LYS A 199 23.52 -17.00 -10.70
N LYS A 200 23.38 -18.00 -11.57
CA LYS A 200 22.69 -17.85 -12.85
C LYS A 200 21.21 -17.49 -12.64
N GLN A 201 20.50 -18.19 -11.74
CA GLN A 201 19.11 -17.90 -11.41
C GLN A 201 18.93 -16.48 -10.87
N GLN A 202 19.81 -16.03 -9.97
CA GLN A 202 19.75 -14.66 -9.43
C GLN A 202 20.05 -13.60 -10.51
N SER A 203 20.98 -13.86 -11.42
CA SER A 203 21.23 -12.98 -12.58
C SER A 203 20.01 -12.89 -13.49
N GLU A 204 19.35 -14.02 -13.78
CA GLU A 204 18.12 -14.05 -14.58
C GLU A 204 16.96 -13.31 -13.88
N GLU A 205 16.85 -13.40 -12.55
CA GLU A 205 15.88 -12.63 -11.76
C GLU A 205 16.11 -11.12 -11.89
N VAL A 206 17.37 -10.67 -11.84
CA VAL A 206 17.73 -9.26 -12.01
C VAL A 206 17.43 -8.78 -13.42
N ASP A 207 17.76 -9.56 -14.44
CA ASP A 207 17.44 -9.23 -15.84
C ASP A 207 15.92 -9.09 -16.04
N PHE A 208 15.14 -10.00 -15.45
CA PHE A 208 13.68 -9.93 -15.49
C PHE A 208 13.12 -8.66 -14.85
N LEU A 209 13.66 -8.26 -13.69
CA LEU A 209 13.27 -7.02 -13.01
C LEU A 209 13.67 -5.78 -13.82
N MET A 210 14.82 -5.81 -14.49
CA MET A 210 15.26 -4.72 -15.39
C MET A 210 14.31 -4.57 -16.58
N THR A 211 14.00 -5.67 -17.29
CA THR A 211 13.03 -5.66 -18.41
C THR A 211 11.67 -5.11 -17.98
N ARG A 212 11.24 -5.41 -16.74
CA ARG A 212 10.00 -4.89 -16.19
C ARG A 212 10.03 -3.38 -15.95
N LEU A 213 11.14 -2.86 -15.40
CA LEU A 213 11.33 -1.42 -15.23
C LEU A 213 11.35 -0.69 -16.57
N GLU A 214 12.07 -1.24 -17.56
CA GLU A 214 12.07 -0.72 -18.92
C GLU A 214 10.65 -0.64 -19.49
N PHE A 215 9.87 -1.73 -19.37
CA PHE A 215 8.47 -1.74 -19.78
C PHE A 215 7.63 -0.66 -19.09
N LEU A 216 7.83 -0.44 -17.78
CA LEU A 216 7.13 0.62 -17.04
C LEU A 216 7.49 2.01 -17.59
N THR A 217 8.76 2.25 -17.88
CA THR A 217 9.23 3.53 -18.44
C THR A 217 8.70 3.78 -19.85
N GLU A 218 8.67 2.76 -20.70
CA GLU A 218 8.09 2.84 -22.06
C GLU A 218 6.59 3.14 -22.02
N ARG A 219 5.88 2.63 -21.01
CA ARG A 219 4.43 2.79 -20.88
C ARG A 219 4.03 4.15 -20.29
N ARG A 220 4.96 4.88 -19.65
CA ARG A 220 4.67 6.17 -19.01
C ARG A 220 3.93 7.18 -19.93
N PRO A 221 4.36 7.42 -21.19
CA PRO A 221 3.65 8.34 -22.09
C PRO A 221 2.21 7.88 -22.40
N LEU A 222 1.99 6.56 -22.52
CA LEU A 222 0.67 5.98 -22.76
C LEU A 222 -0.25 6.14 -21.55
N LEU A 223 0.27 6.01 -20.34
CA LEU A 223 -0.47 6.22 -19.09
C LEU A 223 -0.88 7.69 -18.93
N VAL A 224 0.04 8.62 -19.20
CA VAL A 224 -0.24 10.06 -19.16
C VAL A 224 -1.30 10.42 -20.19
N SER A 225 -1.17 9.98 -21.44
CA SER A 225 -2.19 10.18 -22.48
C SER A 225 -3.54 9.60 -22.06
N SER A 226 -3.56 8.39 -21.49
CA SER A 226 -4.81 7.77 -21.00
C SER A 226 -5.45 8.55 -19.85
N CYS A 227 -4.67 9.07 -18.91
CA CYS A 227 -5.17 9.88 -17.80
C CYS A 227 -5.76 11.21 -18.29
N LYS A 228 -5.09 11.89 -19.22
CA LYS A 228 -5.61 13.12 -19.84
C LYS A 228 -6.93 12.89 -20.59
N LEU A 229 -7.04 11.78 -21.32
CA LEU A 229 -8.27 11.41 -22.02
C LEU A 229 -9.40 10.98 -21.06
N ARG A 230 -9.08 10.44 -19.87
CA ARG A 230 -10.06 10.19 -18.80
C ARG A 230 -10.62 11.48 -18.22
N GLN A 231 -9.79 12.52 -18.07
CA GLN A 231 -10.25 13.84 -17.64
C GLN A 231 -11.11 14.52 -18.72
N ASN A 232 -10.63 14.54 -19.96
CA ASN A 232 -11.26 15.25 -21.07
C ASN A 232 -11.34 14.36 -22.33
N PRO A 233 -12.42 13.57 -22.49
CA PRO A 233 -12.57 12.66 -23.63
C PRO A 233 -12.63 13.36 -24.99
N HIS A 234 -13.05 14.63 -25.03
CA HIS A 234 -13.24 15.40 -26.25
C HIS A 234 -11.98 16.13 -26.72
N ASN A 235 -10.83 15.96 -26.05
CA ASN A 235 -9.60 16.63 -26.45
C ASN A 235 -8.96 15.95 -27.68
N VAL A 236 -9.24 16.51 -28.87
CA VAL A 236 -8.74 16.00 -30.16
C VAL A 236 -7.20 16.02 -30.23
N HIS A 237 -6.55 17.02 -29.64
CA HIS A 237 -5.09 17.11 -29.67
C HIS A 237 -4.43 15.95 -28.92
N GLU A 238 -4.98 15.56 -27.77
CA GLU A 238 -4.47 14.40 -27.01
C GLU A 238 -4.75 13.07 -27.70
N TRP A 239 -5.86 12.97 -28.46
CA TRP A 239 -6.11 11.80 -29.33
C TRP A 239 -5.10 11.71 -30.48
N LEU A 240 -4.77 12.83 -31.13
CA LEU A 240 -3.74 12.88 -32.18
C LEU A 240 -2.35 12.52 -31.61
N ALA A 241 -1.98 13.11 -30.47
CA ALA A 241 -0.74 12.77 -29.77
C ALA A 241 -0.69 11.28 -29.40
N ARG A 242 -1.81 10.69 -28.98
CA ARG A 242 -1.90 9.25 -28.72
C ARG A 242 -1.66 8.43 -29.98
N VAL A 243 -2.23 8.80 -31.12
CA VAL A 243 -2.00 8.10 -32.39
C VAL A 243 -0.53 8.15 -32.77
N ASP A 244 0.14 9.29 -32.56
CA ASP A 244 1.59 9.42 -32.80
C ASP A 244 2.42 8.49 -31.92
N LEU A 245 2.03 8.30 -30.65
CA LEU A 245 2.68 7.32 -29.75
C LEU A 245 2.56 5.86 -30.22
N PHE A 246 1.55 5.54 -31.05
CA PHE A 246 1.37 4.21 -31.64
C PHE A 246 1.99 4.06 -33.03
N LYS A 247 2.54 5.14 -33.63
CA LYS A 247 3.24 5.08 -34.92
C LYS A 247 4.58 4.36 -34.76
N GLY A 248 4.55 3.03 -34.77
CA GLY A 248 5.72 2.15 -34.64
C GLY A 248 5.38 0.78 -34.06
N ASP A 249 4.37 0.69 -33.19
CA ASP A 249 3.98 -0.52 -32.45
C ASP A 249 2.48 -0.83 -32.64
N THR A 250 2.14 -1.49 -33.75
CA THR A 250 0.75 -1.89 -34.06
C THR A 250 0.17 -2.93 -33.09
N ALA A 251 1.02 -3.62 -32.32
CA ALA A 251 0.63 -4.66 -31.35
C ALA A 251 0.09 -4.12 -30.02
N LYS A 252 0.36 -2.85 -29.66
CA LYS A 252 -0.04 -2.26 -28.37
C LYS A 252 -1.45 -1.64 -28.38
N VAL A 253 -2.18 -1.71 -29.49
CA VAL A 253 -3.55 -1.16 -29.60
C VAL A 253 -4.50 -1.97 -28.72
N PRO A 254 -5.04 -1.42 -27.61
CA PRO A 254 -6.08 -2.10 -26.88
C PRO A 254 -7.33 -2.07 -27.76
N LEU A 255 -7.77 -3.23 -28.23
CA LEU A 255 -9.14 -3.40 -28.72
C LEU A 255 -10.07 -3.00 -27.58
N GLN A 256 -10.52 -1.74 -27.55
CA GLN A 256 -11.63 -1.34 -26.70
C GLN A 256 -12.79 -2.24 -27.08
N LYS A 257 -13.07 -3.25 -26.24
CA LYS A 257 -14.35 -3.96 -26.27
C LYS A 257 -15.40 -2.88 -26.08
N ARG A 258 -16.03 -2.46 -27.17
CA ARG A 258 -17.25 -1.64 -27.16
C ARG A 258 -18.19 -2.31 -26.16
N GLN A 259 -18.48 -1.65 -25.05
CA GLN A 259 -19.61 -2.10 -24.24
C GLN A 259 -20.86 -2.00 -25.12
N PRO A 260 -21.69 -3.04 -25.22
CA PRO A 260 -22.94 -2.94 -25.95
C PRO A 260 -23.77 -1.86 -25.27
N LYS A 261 -24.12 -0.81 -26.04
CA LYS A 261 -25.11 0.18 -25.62
C LYS A 261 -26.36 -0.61 -25.25
N GLN A 262 -26.73 -0.63 -23.97
CA GLN A 262 -28.06 -1.05 -23.57
C GLN A 262 -29.02 -0.07 -24.25
N HIS A 263 -29.66 -0.51 -25.33
CA HIS A 263 -30.84 0.17 -25.82
C HIS A 263 -31.86 0.12 -24.69
N THR A 264 -32.06 1.25 -24.03
CA THR A 264 -33.33 1.56 -23.39
C THR A 264 -34.39 1.48 -24.49
N ARG A 265 -35.09 0.35 -24.56
CA ARG A 265 -36.33 0.25 -25.32
C ARG A 265 -37.33 1.13 -24.58
N ASP A 266 -37.70 2.22 -25.23
CA ASP A 266 -38.93 2.94 -24.93
C ASP A 266 -40.10 1.95 -24.92
N SER A 267 -40.85 1.94 -23.82
CA SER A 267 -42.24 1.50 -23.71
C SER A 267 -42.86 2.21 -22.52
#